data_AF-A0A357TEH8-F1
#
_entry.id   AF-A0A357TEH8-F1
#
_cell.length_a   1.000
_cell.length_b   1.000
_cell.length_c   1.000
_cell.angle_alpha   90.00
_cell.angle_beta   90.00
_cell.angle_gamma   90.00
#
_symmetry.space_group_name_H-M   'P 1'
#
loop_
_entity.id
_entity.type
_entity.pdbx_description
1 polymer ?
#
loop_
_entity_poly.entity_id
_entity_poly.type
_entity_poly.pdbx_seq_one_letter_code
_entity_poly.pdbx_strand_id
1 'polypeptide(L)'
;VAKLEPGRERLLLVSPDGKRSHSIAWPSAEAGASEPEWDVAQSIIASPTRDALLEKLIPAYAVVLLVDGTDAAQTKRAHTAAVEAIAAITKLMPEMPKPVEHPPVVVRLPVDRMAEETILLWSLGLDTSPTPEPQVVVVMGRGRRVGESMRGGLITRTALQEAMAVVGQDCECGLDRVWMQGERFPLAWGRAEKQAAFAELGFDPDNPKVKAEISRIIARGPNSRPSGKPQSASDNFDQLALGYSEEIIGIEEPIEEIAMVTTEPPAVTPQPTPTPELAAAKTEPAVEEPTGSNPLAW
;
A
#
# COMPACT_ATOMS: atom_id res chain seq x y z
N VAL A 1 21.40 -6.60 8.23
CA VAL A 1 21.55 -5.26 7.61
C VAL A 1 22.67 -5.35 6.58
N ALA A 2 22.33 -5.51 5.31
CA ALA A 2 23.33 -5.52 4.24
C ALA A 2 23.86 -4.09 4.08
N LYS A 3 25.19 -3.92 4.10
CA LYS A 3 25.83 -2.63 3.83
C LYS A 3 25.42 -2.17 2.43
N LEU A 4 24.80 -0.99 2.35
CA LEU A 4 24.53 -0.29 1.11
C LEU A 4 25.87 0.11 0.50
N GLU A 5 26.14 -0.29 -0.74
CA GLU A 5 27.30 0.22 -1.47
C GLU A 5 27.04 1.68 -1.87
N PRO A 6 27.99 2.61 -1.65
CA PRO A 6 27.82 4.01 -2.03
C PRO A 6 27.71 4.15 -3.56
N GLY A 7 26.75 4.95 -4.04
CA GLY A 7 26.71 5.40 -5.44
C GLY A 7 25.77 4.65 -6.40
N ARG A 8 24.94 3.72 -5.93
CA ARG A 8 23.80 3.20 -6.72
C ARG A 8 22.49 3.62 -6.06
N GLU A 9 21.75 4.49 -6.75
CA GLU A 9 20.35 4.77 -6.41
C GLU A 9 19.57 3.45 -6.41
N ARG A 10 18.93 3.14 -5.29
CA ARG A 10 18.10 1.94 -5.12
C ARG A 10 16.76 2.37 -4.56
N LEU A 11 15.70 1.93 -5.21
CA LEU A 11 14.36 2.08 -4.68
C LEU A 11 14.11 0.94 -3.69
N LEU A 12 13.53 1.25 -2.53
CA LEU A 12 13.21 0.27 -1.51
C LEU A 12 11.70 0.23 -1.29
N LEU A 13 11.10 -0.94 -1.52
CA LEU A 13 9.75 -1.21 -1.04
C LEU A 13 9.84 -1.71 0.40
N VAL A 14 8.99 -1.21 1.27
CA VAL A 14 8.90 -1.63 2.68
C VAL A 14 7.46 -2.06 2.96
N SER A 15 7.27 -3.19 3.62
CA SER A 15 5.94 -3.65 3.99
C SER A 15 5.30 -2.71 5.01
N PRO A 16 3.96 -2.59 5.08
CA PRO A 16 3.29 -1.68 6.01
C PRO A 16 3.62 -1.93 7.49
N ASP A 17 3.99 -3.16 7.86
CA ASP A 17 4.42 -3.53 9.21
C ASP A 17 5.91 -3.29 9.48
N GLY A 18 6.66 -2.79 8.49
CA GLY A 18 8.10 -2.53 8.55
C GLY A 18 8.98 -3.78 8.59
N LYS A 19 8.42 -4.99 8.53
CA LYS A 19 9.18 -6.24 8.74
C LYS A 19 9.88 -6.77 7.50
N ARG A 20 9.41 -6.41 6.31
CA ARG A 20 9.97 -6.86 5.03
C ARG A 20 10.38 -5.66 4.20
N SER A 21 11.44 -5.84 3.45
CA SER A 21 11.87 -4.87 2.45
C SER A 21 12.30 -5.58 1.17
N HIS A 22 12.11 -4.92 0.04
CA HIS A 22 12.50 -5.42 -1.28
C HIS A 22 13.20 -4.31 -2.05
N SER A 23 14.44 -4.57 -2.47
CA SER A 23 15.24 -3.61 -3.24
C SER A 23 14.94 -3.77 -4.73
N ILE A 24 14.64 -2.64 -5.36
CA ILE A 24 14.48 -2.54 -6.80
C ILE A 24 15.72 -1.84 -7.36
N ALA A 25 16.31 -2.47 -8.38
CA ALA A 25 17.41 -1.87 -9.10
C ALA A 25 16.89 -0.70 -9.92
N TRP A 26 17.50 0.47 -9.75
CA TRP A 26 17.24 1.57 -10.66
C TRP A 26 17.82 1.22 -12.04
N PRO A 27 17.06 1.34 -13.13
CA PRO A 27 17.60 1.10 -14.46
C PRO A 27 18.77 2.06 -14.69
N SER A 28 19.91 1.51 -15.08
CA SER A 28 21.02 2.31 -15.57
C SER A 28 20.50 3.13 -16.75
N ALA A 29 20.81 4.43 -16.79
CA ALA A 29 20.51 5.29 -17.93
C ALA A 29 21.36 4.87 -19.15
N GLU A 30 21.09 3.70 -19.71
CA GLU A 30 21.57 3.33 -21.03
C GLU A 30 20.72 4.09 -22.05
N ALA A 31 21.42 4.79 -22.95
CA ALA A 31 20.86 5.76 -23.87
C ALA A 31 19.75 5.15 -24.75
N GLY A 32 18.48 5.40 -24.39
CA GLY A 32 17.33 4.99 -25.20
C GLY A 32 15.98 4.90 -24.48
N ALA A 33 15.94 4.76 -23.15
CA ALA A 33 14.68 4.79 -22.40
C ALA A 33 14.25 6.25 -22.16
N SER A 34 13.06 6.64 -22.63
CA SER A 34 12.59 8.03 -22.51
C SER A 34 12.02 8.36 -21.13
N GLU A 35 11.60 7.35 -20.34
CA GLU A 35 10.93 7.53 -19.03
C GLU A 35 11.26 6.36 -18.05
N PRO A 36 12.51 6.27 -17.54
CA PRO A 36 12.92 5.20 -16.64
C PRO A 36 12.08 5.11 -15.36
N GLU A 37 11.53 6.23 -14.87
CA GLU A 37 10.65 6.27 -13.71
C GLU A 37 9.33 5.53 -13.97
N TRP A 38 8.76 5.70 -15.18
CA TRP A 38 7.52 5.03 -15.57
C TRP A 38 7.75 3.52 -15.70
N ASP A 39 8.86 3.10 -16.30
CA ASP A 39 9.21 1.68 -16.43
C ASP A 39 9.39 1.02 -15.06
N VAL A 40 10.04 1.71 -14.11
CA VAL A 40 10.16 1.25 -12.72
C VAL A 40 8.78 1.14 -12.07
N ALA A 41 7.94 2.17 -12.18
CA ALA A 41 6.59 2.15 -11.63
C ALA A 41 5.75 0.98 -12.20
N GLN A 42 5.80 0.77 -13.52
CA GLN A 42 5.12 -0.33 -14.19
C GLN A 42 5.60 -1.69 -13.68
N SER A 43 6.92 -1.88 -13.51
CA SER A 43 7.48 -3.13 -12.98
C SER A 43 6.99 -3.48 -11.57
N ILE A 44 6.60 -2.46 -10.78
CA ILE A 44 6.10 -2.63 -9.42
C ILE A 44 4.63 -3.09 -9.42
N ILE A 45 3.81 -2.50 -10.29
CA ILE A 45 2.34 -2.62 -10.25
C ILE A 45 1.78 -3.66 -11.23
N ALA A 46 2.56 -4.05 -12.24
CA ALA A 46 2.11 -4.97 -13.29
C ALA A 46 2.88 -6.29 -13.25
N SER A 47 2.15 -7.39 -13.42
CA SER A 47 2.71 -8.72 -13.68
C SER A 47 1.58 -9.64 -14.16
N PRO A 48 1.89 -10.71 -14.93
CA PRO A 48 0.85 -11.57 -15.53
C PRO A 48 -0.16 -12.14 -14.52
N THR A 49 0.29 -12.53 -13.34
CA THR A 49 -0.58 -13.06 -12.28
C THR A 49 -1.38 -11.96 -11.61
N ARG A 50 -0.84 -10.74 -11.47
CA ARG A 50 -1.61 -9.59 -10.98
C ARG A 50 -2.74 -9.22 -11.91
N ASP A 51 -2.49 -9.22 -13.22
CA ASP A 51 -3.52 -8.92 -14.21
C ASP A 51 -4.63 -9.97 -14.14
N ALA A 52 -4.26 -11.26 -14.04
CA ALA A 52 -5.20 -12.35 -13.83
C ALA A 52 -5.98 -12.22 -12.50
N LEU A 53 -5.31 -11.82 -11.40
CA LEU A 53 -5.98 -11.57 -10.12
C LEU A 53 -6.95 -10.39 -10.23
N LEU A 54 -6.55 -9.30 -10.88
CA LEU A 54 -7.35 -8.09 -11.02
C LEU A 54 -8.64 -8.34 -11.79
N GLU A 55 -8.57 -9.10 -12.89
CA GLU A 55 -9.74 -9.53 -13.66
C GLU A 55 -10.76 -10.29 -12.80
N LYS A 56 -10.27 -11.10 -11.84
CA LYS A 56 -11.14 -11.92 -10.97
C LYS A 56 -11.59 -11.20 -9.72
N LEU A 57 -10.79 -10.32 -9.14
CA LEU A 57 -11.05 -9.64 -7.87
C LEU A 57 -12.21 -8.63 -7.93
N ILE A 58 -12.55 -8.13 -9.11
CA ILE A 58 -13.66 -7.20 -9.30
C ILE A 58 -15.01 -7.93 -9.19
N PRO A 59 -15.30 -8.98 -9.99
CA PRO A 59 -16.57 -9.68 -9.92
C PRO A 59 -16.62 -10.71 -8.77
N ALA A 60 -15.50 -11.38 -8.47
CA ALA A 60 -15.50 -12.45 -7.48
C ALA A 60 -15.44 -11.88 -6.07
N TYR A 61 -16.25 -12.49 -5.20
CA TYR A 61 -16.26 -12.20 -3.77
C TYR A 61 -14.89 -12.38 -3.10
N ALA A 62 -14.12 -13.40 -3.50
CA ALA A 62 -12.76 -13.64 -3.05
C ALA A 62 -11.98 -14.43 -4.12
N VAL A 63 -10.64 -14.35 -4.07
CA VAL A 63 -9.75 -15.09 -4.94
C VAL A 63 -8.73 -15.85 -4.08
N VAL A 64 -8.55 -17.14 -4.35
CA VAL A 64 -7.53 -17.98 -3.74
C VAL A 64 -6.32 -18.01 -4.66
N LEU A 65 -5.23 -17.34 -4.27
CA LEU A 65 -3.95 -17.44 -4.98
C LEU A 65 -3.21 -18.67 -4.46
N LEU A 66 -3.05 -19.68 -5.31
CA LEU A 66 -2.27 -20.89 -5.05
C LEU A 66 -0.93 -20.81 -5.80
N VAL A 67 0.16 -20.75 -5.05
CA VAL A 67 1.52 -20.87 -5.58
C VAL A 67 1.95 -22.32 -5.49
N ASP A 68 2.33 -22.88 -6.63
CA ASP A 68 2.79 -24.26 -6.70
C ASP A 68 4.07 -24.47 -5.89
N GLY A 69 4.16 -25.62 -5.23
CA GLY A 69 5.42 -26.14 -4.70
C GLY A 69 6.12 -27.02 -5.75
N THR A 70 7.41 -27.27 -5.55
CA THR A 70 8.17 -28.21 -6.41
C THR A 70 7.72 -29.67 -6.22
N ASP A 71 7.02 -29.99 -5.13
CA ASP A 71 6.33 -31.27 -4.94
C ASP A 71 4.93 -31.25 -5.56
N ALA A 72 4.78 -31.96 -6.69
CA ALA A 72 3.53 -32.06 -7.42
C ALA A 72 2.38 -32.71 -6.62
N ALA A 73 2.68 -33.67 -5.73
CA ALA A 73 1.66 -34.34 -4.93
C ALA A 73 1.08 -33.40 -3.88
N GLN A 74 1.93 -32.62 -3.21
CA GLN A 74 1.48 -31.60 -2.27
C GLN A 74 0.70 -30.48 -2.95
N THR A 75 1.17 -30.02 -4.11
CA THR A 75 0.46 -29.02 -4.93
C THR A 75 -0.93 -29.51 -5.33
N LYS A 76 -1.06 -30.77 -5.77
CA LYS A 76 -2.36 -31.36 -6.12
C LYS A 76 -3.31 -31.43 -4.91
N ARG A 77 -2.79 -31.79 -3.73
CA ARG A 77 -3.57 -31.80 -2.49
C ARG A 77 -4.06 -30.40 -2.13
N ALA A 78 -3.18 -29.40 -2.18
CA ALA A 78 -3.51 -28.00 -1.91
C ALA A 78 -4.58 -27.47 -2.88
N HIS A 79 -4.44 -27.75 -4.18
CA HIS A 79 -5.46 -27.40 -5.18
C HIS A 79 -6.80 -28.07 -4.89
N THR A 80 -6.81 -29.35 -4.53
CA THR A 80 -8.04 -30.07 -4.17
C THR A 80 -8.72 -29.44 -2.96
N ALA A 81 -7.95 -29.11 -1.92
CA ALA A 81 -8.46 -28.42 -0.73
C ALA A 81 -9.09 -27.06 -1.07
N ALA A 82 -8.48 -26.30 -1.99
CA ALA A 82 -9.03 -25.02 -2.44
C ALA A 82 -10.35 -25.17 -3.20
N VAL A 83 -10.42 -26.11 -4.14
CA VAL A 83 -11.66 -26.40 -4.90
C VAL A 83 -12.78 -26.88 -3.98
N GLU A 84 -12.47 -27.76 -3.03
CA GLU A 84 -13.46 -28.23 -2.05
C GLU A 84 -13.92 -27.13 -1.08
N ALA A 85 -13.02 -26.23 -0.69
CA ALA A 85 -13.36 -25.09 0.15
C ALA A 85 -14.28 -24.11 -0.59
N ILE A 86 -14.01 -23.85 -1.88
CA ILE A 86 -14.87 -23.04 -2.74
C ILE A 86 -16.25 -23.69 -2.86
N ALA A 87 -16.32 -24.98 -3.18
CA ALA A 87 -17.58 -25.69 -3.28
C ALA A 87 -18.39 -25.67 -1.97
N ALA A 88 -17.71 -25.66 -0.82
CA ALA A 88 -18.37 -25.57 0.48
C ALA A 88 -18.90 -24.16 0.76
N ILE A 89 -18.10 -23.11 0.52
CA ILE A 89 -18.53 -21.73 0.78
C ILE A 89 -19.61 -21.28 -0.22
N THR A 90 -19.58 -21.75 -1.46
CA THR A 90 -20.62 -21.46 -2.46
C THR A 90 -22.01 -21.92 -2.02
N LYS A 91 -22.11 -23.00 -1.24
CA LYS A 91 -23.39 -23.45 -0.68
C LYS A 91 -23.91 -22.53 0.42
N LEU A 92 -23.02 -21.80 1.10
CA LEU A 92 -23.34 -20.87 2.18
C LEU A 92 -23.58 -19.44 1.69
N MET A 93 -23.19 -19.12 0.45
CA MET A 93 -23.36 -17.79 -0.15
C MET A 93 -24.80 -17.23 -0.06
N PRO A 94 -25.88 -18.00 -0.28
CA PRO A 94 -27.24 -17.48 -0.17
C PRO A 94 -27.63 -17.02 1.25
N GLU A 95 -26.93 -17.52 2.27
CA GLU A 95 -27.18 -17.20 3.68
C GLU A 95 -26.26 -16.09 4.19
N MET A 96 -25.34 -15.59 3.35
CA MET A 96 -24.41 -14.55 3.76
C MET A 96 -25.11 -13.20 3.93
N PRO A 97 -24.73 -12.41 4.94
CA PRO A 97 -25.27 -11.06 5.17
C PRO A 97 -25.13 -10.15 3.94
N LYS A 98 -24.02 -10.28 3.21
CA LYS A 98 -23.78 -9.54 1.97
C LYS A 98 -24.18 -10.40 0.76
N PRO A 99 -25.04 -9.90 -0.14
CA PRO A 99 -25.34 -10.60 -1.38
C PRO A 99 -24.06 -10.74 -2.21
N VAL A 100 -23.76 -11.97 -2.58
CA VAL A 100 -22.58 -12.34 -3.37
C VAL A 100 -23.05 -13.21 -4.52
N GLU A 101 -22.86 -12.74 -5.75
CA GLU A 101 -23.35 -13.44 -6.95
C GLU A 101 -22.33 -14.42 -7.50
N HIS A 102 -21.05 -14.04 -7.44
CA HIS A 102 -19.95 -14.83 -8.01
C HIS A 102 -19.18 -15.57 -6.91
N PRO A 103 -19.02 -16.90 -7.02
CA PRO A 103 -18.27 -17.68 -6.05
C PRO A 103 -16.78 -17.34 -6.10
N PRO A 104 -16.02 -17.66 -5.03
CA PRO A 104 -14.59 -17.50 -5.08
C PRO A 104 -13.94 -18.38 -6.15
N VAL A 105 -12.79 -17.95 -6.65
CA VAL A 105 -12.05 -18.65 -7.71
C VAL A 105 -10.61 -18.91 -7.30
N VAL A 106 -9.99 -19.94 -7.88
CA VAL A 106 -8.56 -20.22 -7.71
C VAL A 106 -7.78 -19.59 -8.86
N VAL A 107 -6.77 -18.80 -8.53
CA VAL A 107 -5.71 -18.38 -9.47
C VAL A 107 -4.44 -19.12 -9.11
N ARG A 108 -3.86 -19.81 -10.08
CA ARG A 108 -2.69 -20.67 -9.87
C ARG A 108 -1.43 -20.01 -10.44
N LEU A 109 -0.40 -19.91 -9.62
CA LEU A 109 0.93 -19.44 -10.00
C LEU A 109 1.90 -20.63 -10.04
N PRO A 110 2.31 -21.09 -11.23
CA PRO A 110 3.27 -22.18 -11.35
C PRO A 110 4.69 -21.73 -10.99
N VAL A 111 5.52 -22.68 -10.56
CA VAL A 111 6.90 -22.43 -10.05
C VAL A 111 7.78 -21.71 -11.07
N ASP A 112 7.62 -22.03 -12.36
CA ASP A 112 8.41 -21.47 -13.47
C ASP A 112 8.17 -19.97 -13.69
N ARG A 113 7.03 -19.44 -13.23
CA ARG A 113 6.70 -18.01 -13.34
C ARG A 113 6.91 -17.21 -12.05
N MET A 114 7.36 -17.85 -10.96
CA MET A 114 7.54 -17.15 -9.68
C MET A 114 8.49 -15.96 -9.76
N ALA A 115 9.51 -16.04 -10.62
CA ALA A 115 10.48 -14.96 -10.79
C ALA A 115 9.84 -13.66 -11.30
N GLU A 116 8.83 -13.77 -12.18
CA GLU A 116 8.07 -12.64 -12.74
C GLU A 116 7.11 -12.02 -11.69
N GLU A 117 6.85 -12.74 -10.60
CA GLU A 117 5.87 -12.39 -9.57
C GLU A 117 6.51 -12.02 -8.23
N THR A 118 7.80 -11.70 -8.23
CA THR A 118 8.58 -11.47 -7.01
C THR A 118 7.93 -10.42 -6.11
N ILE A 119 7.49 -9.29 -6.65
CA ILE A 119 6.88 -8.20 -5.87
C ILE A 119 5.48 -8.60 -5.39
N LEU A 120 4.71 -9.34 -6.19
CA LEU A 120 3.40 -9.88 -5.79
C LEU A 120 3.56 -10.82 -4.59
N LEU A 121 4.41 -11.82 -4.71
CA LEU A 121 4.69 -12.81 -3.67
C LEU A 121 5.22 -12.13 -2.40
N TRP A 122 6.20 -11.24 -2.55
CA TRP A 122 6.76 -10.47 -1.45
C TRP A 122 5.69 -9.68 -0.72
N SER A 123 4.83 -8.96 -1.45
CA SER A 123 3.80 -8.09 -0.84
C SER A 123 2.73 -8.87 -0.07
N LEU A 124 2.46 -10.12 -0.46
CA LEU A 124 1.49 -10.99 0.18
C LEU A 124 2.06 -11.88 1.29
N GLY A 125 3.37 -11.82 1.54
CA GLY A 125 4.00 -12.60 2.61
C GLY A 125 4.22 -14.05 2.21
N LEU A 126 4.45 -14.26 0.92
CA LEU A 126 4.79 -15.55 0.34
C LEU A 126 6.28 -15.59 0.03
N ASP A 127 6.86 -16.78 0.03
CA ASP A 127 8.24 -16.96 -0.40
C ASP A 127 8.36 -16.70 -1.89
N THR A 128 9.35 -15.89 -2.24
CA THR A 128 9.68 -15.48 -3.61
C THR A 128 10.53 -16.50 -4.35
N SER A 129 11.06 -17.50 -3.63
CA SER A 129 11.87 -18.58 -4.18
C SER A 129 11.09 -19.88 -4.22
N PRO A 130 11.33 -20.75 -5.22
CA PRO A 130 10.71 -22.08 -5.27
C PRO A 130 10.95 -22.88 -3.99
N THR A 131 9.90 -23.48 -3.46
CA THR A 131 9.97 -24.35 -2.29
C THR A 131 9.21 -25.65 -2.53
N PRO A 132 9.52 -26.75 -1.82
CA PRO A 132 8.78 -28.01 -1.97
C PRO A 132 7.30 -27.88 -1.67
N GLU A 133 6.98 -27.08 -0.64
CA GLU A 133 5.62 -26.92 -0.16
C GLU A 133 4.86 -25.84 -0.94
N PRO A 134 3.63 -26.11 -1.40
CA PRO A 134 2.79 -25.07 -2.00
C PRO A 134 2.42 -24.01 -0.96
N GLN A 135 2.09 -22.81 -1.43
CA GLN A 135 1.67 -21.68 -0.60
C GLN A 135 0.33 -21.13 -1.08
N VAL A 136 -0.52 -20.67 -0.17
CA VAL A 136 -1.83 -20.12 -0.50
C VAL A 136 -2.13 -18.86 0.31
N VAL A 137 -2.75 -17.89 -0.35
CA VAL A 137 -3.41 -16.75 0.29
C VAL A 137 -4.80 -16.55 -0.27
N VAL A 138 -5.72 -16.11 0.58
CA VAL A 138 -7.03 -15.62 0.17
C VAL A 138 -6.93 -14.10 0.01
N VAL A 139 -7.46 -13.57 -1.10
CA VAL A 139 -7.39 -12.17 -1.47
C VAL A 139 -8.79 -11.65 -1.78
N MET A 140 -9.09 -10.41 -1.40
CA MET A 140 -10.38 -9.77 -1.64
C MET A 140 -10.24 -8.29 -2.08
N GLY A 141 -11.26 -7.79 -2.78
CA GLY A 141 -11.38 -6.39 -3.16
C GLY A 141 -10.16 -5.87 -3.94
N ARG A 142 -9.59 -4.73 -3.53
CA ARG A 142 -8.34 -4.21 -4.15
C ARG A 142 -7.11 -4.97 -3.63
N GLY A 143 -7.01 -6.25 -3.96
CA GLY A 143 -5.79 -7.05 -3.75
C GLY A 143 -5.39 -7.27 -2.29
N ARG A 144 -6.34 -7.23 -1.34
CA ARG A 144 -6.03 -7.37 0.08
C ARG A 144 -6.02 -8.83 0.52
N ARG A 145 -4.94 -9.27 1.17
CA ARG A 145 -4.83 -10.57 1.84
C ARG A 145 -5.76 -10.66 3.03
N VAL A 146 -6.43 -11.80 3.16
CA VAL A 146 -7.33 -12.16 4.26
C VAL A 146 -6.63 -13.20 5.12
N GLY A 147 -6.43 -12.89 6.41
CA GLY A 147 -5.73 -13.79 7.33
C GLY A 147 -4.27 -14.00 6.97
N GLU A 148 -3.64 -15.02 7.56
CA GLU A 148 -2.24 -15.41 7.29
C GLU A 148 -2.08 -16.24 6.02
N SER A 149 -0.87 -16.22 5.43
CA SER A 149 -0.53 -17.15 4.36
C SER A 149 -0.44 -18.58 4.90
N MET A 150 -0.95 -19.53 4.12
CA MET A 150 -0.94 -20.96 4.45
C MET A 150 0.11 -21.67 3.62
N ARG A 151 0.75 -22.69 4.21
CA ARG A 151 1.81 -23.45 3.54
C ARG A 151 1.67 -24.95 3.74
N GLY A 152 2.01 -25.72 2.71
CA GLY A 152 2.18 -27.16 2.79
C GLY A 152 0.97 -27.82 3.44
N GLY A 153 1.19 -28.62 4.48
CA GLY A 153 0.15 -29.34 5.21
C GLY A 153 -0.96 -28.47 5.81
N LEU A 154 -0.69 -27.18 6.07
CA LEU A 154 -1.66 -26.23 6.65
C LEU A 154 -2.72 -25.79 5.64
N ILE A 155 -2.48 -25.99 4.34
CA ILE A 155 -3.47 -25.73 3.30
C ILE A 155 -4.51 -26.85 3.38
N THR A 156 -5.60 -26.57 4.10
CA THR A 156 -6.72 -27.48 4.32
C THR A 156 -8.01 -26.86 3.83
N ARG A 157 -8.99 -27.71 3.52
CA ARG A 157 -10.34 -27.27 3.14
C ARG A 157 -10.94 -26.33 4.19
N THR A 158 -10.83 -26.71 5.47
CA THR A 158 -11.41 -25.95 6.59
C THR A 158 -10.77 -24.56 6.71
N ALA A 159 -9.44 -24.48 6.72
CA ALA A 159 -8.74 -23.19 6.87
C ALA A 159 -9.07 -22.22 5.72
N LEU A 160 -9.13 -22.71 4.48
CA LEU A 160 -9.52 -21.88 3.33
C LEU A 160 -10.99 -21.47 3.38
N GLN A 161 -11.88 -22.37 3.79
CA GLN A 161 -13.30 -22.06 3.94
C GLN A 161 -13.51 -20.99 5.03
N GLU A 162 -12.83 -21.09 6.17
CA GLU A 162 -12.90 -20.10 7.26
C GLU A 162 -12.38 -18.73 6.81
N ALA A 163 -11.21 -18.69 6.16
CA ALA A 163 -10.65 -17.45 5.61
C ALA A 163 -11.59 -16.81 4.59
N MET A 164 -12.23 -17.60 3.73
CA MET A 164 -13.23 -17.08 2.80
C MET A 164 -14.51 -16.65 3.52
N ALA A 165 -14.99 -17.35 4.55
CA ALA A 165 -16.22 -16.98 5.26
C ALA A 165 -16.13 -15.60 5.93
N VAL A 166 -14.93 -15.22 6.40
CA VAL A 166 -14.66 -13.89 6.97
C VAL A 166 -14.97 -12.75 5.99
N VAL A 167 -14.74 -12.95 4.69
CA VAL A 167 -14.93 -11.91 3.65
C VAL A 167 -16.40 -11.49 3.49
N GLY A 168 -17.34 -12.34 3.90
CA GLY A 168 -18.79 -12.22 3.65
C GLY A 168 -19.59 -11.92 4.90
N GLN A 169 -18.90 -11.82 6.03
CA GLN A 169 -19.48 -11.28 7.25
C GLN A 169 -19.67 -9.76 7.11
N ASP A 170 -20.64 -9.24 7.86
CA ASP A 170 -20.85 -7.80 7.93
C ASP A 170 -19.73 -7.12 8.74
N CYS A 171 -19.28 -5.96 8.28
CA CYS A 171 -18.30 -5.15 8.99
C CYS A 171 -18.86 -4.60 10.32
N GLU A 172 -20.18 -4.60 10.48
CA GLU A 172 -20.87 -4.14 11.70
C GLU A 172 -21.00 -5.23 12.78
N CYS A 173 -20.88 -6.53 12.44
CA CYS A 173 -21.24 -7.63 13.34
C CYS A 173 -20.14 -8.04 14.36
N GLY A 174 -19.32 -7.10 14.83
CA GLY A 174 -18.24 -7.41 15.79
C GLY A 174 -17.09 -8.24 15.22
N LEU A 175 -16.99 -8.33 13.88
CA LEU A 175 -15.86 -8.94 13.18
C LEU A 175 -14.54 -8.25 13.59
N ASP A 176 -13.51 -9.04 13.86
CA ASP A 176 -12.18 -8.50 14.10
C ASP A 176 -11.66 -7.80 12.83
N ARG A 177 -11.61 -6.47 12.91
CA ARG A 177 -11.25 -5.61 11.78
C ARG A 177 -9.78 -5.72 11.40
N VAL A 178 -8.94 -6.41 12.18
CA VAL A 178 -7.57 -6.76 11.81
C VAL A 178 -7.53 -7.53 10.50
N TRP A 179 -8.54 -8.36 10.23
CA TRP A 179 -8.65 -9.12 8.98
C TRP A 179 -8.87 -8.22 7.75
N MET A 180 -9.47 -7.03 7.95
CA MET A 180 -9.61 -6.01 6.92
C MET A 180 -8.38 -5.09 6.80
N GLN A 181 -7.39 -5.23 7.69
CA GLN A 181 -6.13 -4.50 7.67
C GLN A 181 -4.98 -5.33 7.07
N GLY A 182 -5.28 -6.50 6.49
CA GLY A 182 -4.29 -7.36 5.85
C GLY A 182 -3.52 -6.66 4.73
N GLU A 183 -2.37 -7.22 4.38
CA GLU A 183 -1.47 -6.64 3.40
C GLU A 183 -2.07 -6.62 2.00
N ARG A 184 -1.66 -5.66 1.17
CA ARG A 184 -2.13 -5.53 -0.20
C ARG A 184 -0.94 -5.62 -1.13
N PHE A 185 -1.13 -6.22 -2.30
CA PHE A 185 -0.13 -6.09 -3.35
C PHE A 185 -0.28 -4.76 -4.09
N PRO A 186 0.82 -4.16 -4.59
CA PRO A 186 0.75 -2.95 -5.39
C PRO A 186 -0.07 -3.20 -6.66
N LEU A 187 -1.04 -2.33 -6.92
CA LEU A 187 -1.93 -2.42 -8.08
C LEU A 187 -2.37 -1.03 -8.50
N ALA A 188 -2.56 -0.84 -9.81
CA ALA A 188 -3.18 0.35 -10.37
C ALA A 188 -4.56 -0.02 -10.94
N TRP A 189 -5.59 0.72 -10.51
CA TRP A 189 -6.88 0.69 -11.18
C TRP A 189 -6.92 1.81 -12.20
N GLY A 190 -6.93 1.43 -13.48
CA GLY A 190 -7.22 2.32 -14.58
C GLY A 190 -8.70 2.62 -14.68
N ARG A 191 -9.09 3.23 -15.80
CA ARG A 191 -10.48 3.61 -16.06
C ARG A 191 -11.39 2.39 -16.16
N ALA A 192 -10.92 1.31 -16.77
CA ALA A 192 -11.70 0.10 -16.99
C ALA A 192 -12.05 -0.58 -15.67
N GLU A 193 -11.08 -0.73 -14.78
CA GLU A 193 -11.25 -1.37 -13.47
C GLU A 193 -12.20 -0.56 -12.59
N LYS A 194 -12.08 0.76 -12.59
CA LYS A 194 -13.00 1.65 -11.86
C LYS A 194 -14.43 1.55 -12.38
N GLN A 195 -14.60 1.50 -13.69
CA GLN A 195 -15.92 1.36 -14.30
C GLN A 195 -16.54 0.00 -13.99
N ALA A 196 -15.76 -1.08 -14.04
CA ALA A 196 -16.21 -2.41 -13.67
C ALA A 196 -16.56 -2.49 -12.17
N ALA A 197 -15.74 -1.91 -11.29
CA ALA A 197 -16.03 -1.83 -9.86
C ALA A 197 -17.31 -1.03 -9.57
N PHE A 198 -17.54 0.07 -10.27
CA PHE A 198 -18.79 0.84 -10.14
C PHE A 198 -20.02 0.02 -10.56
N ALA A 199 -19.91 -0.74 -11.66
CA ALA A 199 -20.99 -1.58 -12.16
C ALA A 199 -21.35 -2.70 -11.17
N GLU A 200 -20.34 -3.35 -10.58
CA GLU A 200 -20.54 -4.43 -9.59
C GLU A 200 -21.01 -3.92 -8.22
N LEU A 201 -20.50 -2.79 -7.75
CA LEU A 201 -20.78 -2.28 -6.40
C LEU A 201 -22.03 -1.39 -6.32
N GLY A 202 -22.46 -0.79 -7.42
CA GLY A 202 -23.57 0.18 -7.45
C GLY A 202 -23.23 1.54 -6.84
N PHE A 203 -21.97 1.76 -6.45
CA PHE A 203 -21.45 3.05 -5.97
C PHE A 203 -20.00 3.23 -6.42
N ASP A 204 -19.52 4.47 -6.39
CA ASP A 204 -18.13 4.80 -6.73
C ASP A 204 -17.22 4.63 -5.50
N PRO A 205 -16.31 3.63 -5.47
CA PRO A 205 -15.38 3.44 -4.37
C PRO A 205 -14.34 4.57 -4.26
N ASP A 206 -14.16 5.37 -5.32
CA ASP A 206 -13.26 6.52 -5.30
C ASP A 206 -13.90 7.81 -4.80
N ASN A 207 -15.22 7.83 -4.59
CA ASN A 207 -15.94 9.01 -4.10
C ASN A 207 -15.46 9.40 -2.69
N PRO A 208 -15.04 10.66 -2.47
CA PRO A 208 -14.57 11.12 -1.16
C PRO A 208 -15.54 10.89 0.00
N LYS A 209 -16.85 10.95 -0.26
CA LYS A 209 -17.88 10.67 0.78
C LYS A 209 -17.92 9.20 1.16
N VAL A 210 -17.83 8.31 0.17
CA VAL A 210 -17.77 6.85 0.39
C VAL A 210 -16.50 6.51 1.15
N LYS A 211 -15.37 7.07 0.73
CA LYS A 211 -14.07 6.95 1.40
C LYS A 211 -14.15 7.37 2.86
N ALA A 212 -14.67 8.57 3.16
CA ALA A 212 -14.81 9.08 4.52
C ALA A 212 -15.67 8.19 5.43
N GLU A 213 -16.76 7.61 4.90
CA GLU A 213 -17.61 6.70 5.67
C GLU A 213 -16.90 5.38 5.98
N ILE A 214 -16.20 4.80 5.00
CA ILE A 214 -15.39 3.59 5.22
C ILE A 214 -14.30 3.85 6.26
N SER A 215 -13.63 5.01 6.22
CA SER A 215 -12.65 5.41 7.24
C SER A 215 -13.27 5.44 8.63
N ARG A 216 -14.45 6.05 8.75
CA ARG A 216 -15.19 6.15 10.02
C ARG A 216 -15.52 4.77 10.56
N ILE A 217 -15.88 3.82 9.70
CA ILE A 217 -16.12 2.44 10.08
C ILE A 217 -14.80 1.83 10.57
N ILE A 218 -13.73 1.81 9.78
CA ILE A 218 -12.47 1.14 10.16
C ILE A 218 -11.91 1.70 11.48
N ALA A 219 -11.93 3.02 11.67
CA ALA A 219 -11.41 3.69 12.86
C ALA A 219 -12.16 3.36 14.16
N ARG A 220 -13.42 2.90 14.10
CA ARG A 220 -14.23 2.54 15.28
C ARG A 220 -13.96 1.13 15.83
N GLY A 221 -13.02 0.38 15.24
CA GLY A 221 -12.69 -0.98 15.69
C GLY A 221 -11.89 -1.03 17.00
N PRO A 222 -12.04 -2.11 17.80
CA PRO A 222 -11.24 -2.31 19.02
C PRO A 222 -9.73 -2.49 18.74
N ASN A 223 -9.36 -2.80 17.49
CA ASN A 223 -8.00 -2.98 17.00
C ASN A 223 -7.60 -1.91 15.96
N SER A 224 -8.20 -0.72 16.00
CA SER A 224 -7.70 0.43 15.23
C SER A 224 -6.30 0.76 15.72
N ARG A 225 -5.27 0.19 15.10
CA ARG A 225 -3.88 0.46 15.46
C ARG A 225 -3.62 1.96 15.24
N PRO A 226 -3.37 2.75 16.30
CA PRO A 226 -2.61 3.96 16.12
C PRO A 226 -1.19 3.46 15.86
N SER A 227 -0.68 3.63 14.65
CA SER A 227 0.77 3.74 14.48
C SER A 227 1.24 4.76 15.54
N GLY A 228 2.31 4.47 16.28
CA GLY A 228 2.71 5.21 17.49
C GLY A 228 3.18 6.66 17.25
N LYS A 229 2.76 7.31 16.18
CA LYS A 229 2.94 8.74 15.90
C LYS A 229 1.55 9.36 15.71
N PRO A 230 1.30 10.61 16.16
CA PRO A 230 0.07 11.31 15.85
C PRO A 230 0.00 11.59 14.35
N GLN A 231 -0.48 10.61 13.59
CA GLN A 231 -0.78 10.71 12.16
C GLN A 231 -2.15 11.34 11.99
N SER A 232 -2.26 12.26 11.05
CA SER A 232 -3.52 12.90 10.73
C SER A 232 -4.55 11.86 10.24
N ALA A 233 -5.84 12.19 10.32
CA ALA A 233 -6.89 11.28 9.85
C ALA A 233 -6.76 10.95 8.34
N SER A 234 -6.07 11.80 7.55
CA SER A 234 -5.73 11.52 6.15
C SER A 234 -4.61 10.49 6.01
N ASP A 235 -3.55 10.58 6.80
CA ASP A 235 -2.40 9.66 6.69
C ASP A 235 -2.80 8.21 7.02
N ASN A 236 -3.65 8.04 8.04
CA ASN A 236 -4.23 6.75 8.40
C ASN A 236 -5.17 6.22 7.30
N PHE A 237 -5.88 7.11 6.60
CA PHE A 237 -6.77 6.71 5.52
C PHE A 237 -5.99 6.22 4.31
N ASP A 238 -4.97 6.94 3.84
CA ASP A 238 -4.23 6.56 2.63
C ASP A 238 -3.52 5.21 2.83
N GLN A 239 -2.94 4.99 4.01
CA GLN A 239 -2.34 3.71 4.36
C GLN A 239 -3.38 2.57 4.39
N LEU A 240 -4.58 2.81 4.93
CA LEU A 240 -5.62 1.78 5.03
C LEU A 240 -6.36 1.55 3.70
N ALA A 241 -6.71 2.61 2.97
CA ALA A 241 -7.57 2.57 1.81
C ALA A 241 -6.81 2.42 0.50
N LEU A 242 -5.68 3.09 0.35
CA LEU A 242 -4.84 3.06 -0.85
C LEU A 242 -3.70 2.05 -0.74
N GLY A 243 -3.31 1.67 0.48
CA GLY A 243 -2.19 0.73 0.70
C GLY A 243 -0.82 1.34 0.39
N TYR A 244 -0.78 2.68 0.27
CA TYR A 244 0.38 3.47 -0.08
C TYR A 244 0.39 4.74 0.76
N SER A 245 1.56 5.13 1.26
CA SER A 245 1.79 6.40 1.95
C SER A 245 3.18 6.90 1.59
N GLU A 246 3.31 8.19 1.32
CA GLU A 246 4.58 8.86 1.07
C GLU A 246 5.11 9.43 2.40
N GLU A 247 6.30 8.99 2.84
CA GLU A 247 7.02 9.62 3.96
C GLU A 247 8.40 10.07 3.45
N ILE A 248 8.72 11.35 3.64
CA ILE A 248 10.05 11.87 3.36
C ILE A 248 10.96 11.42 4.49
N ILE A 249 11.82 10.45 4.22
CA ILE A 249 12.85 10.02 5.17
C ILE A 249 14.00 11.01 5.07
N GLY A 250 14.11 11.93 6.03
CA GLY A 250 15.30 12.74 6.21
C GLY A 250 16.48 11.83 6.56
N ILE A 251 17.48 11.76 5.69
CA ILE A 251 18.76 11.15 6.04
C ILE A 251 19.49 12.20 6.87
N GLU A 252 19.53 12.02 8.19
CA GLU A 252 20.41 12.81 9.06
C GLU A 252 21.85 12.44 8.71
N GLU A 253 22.47 13.22 7.84
CA GLU A 253 23.92 13.18 7.67
C GLU A 253 24.56 13.66 8.99
N PRO A 254 25.45 12.87 9.61
CA PRO A 254 26.14 13.31 10.81
C PRO A 254 26.97 14.55 10.43
N ILE A 255 26.64 15.67 11.07
CA ILE A 255 27.40 16.91 10.95
C ILE A 255 28.77 16.63 11.57
N GLU A 256 29.78 16.40 10.72
CA GLU A 256 31.17 16.44 11.18
C GLU A 256 31.46 17.85 11.67
N GLU A 257 31.67 17.96 12.97
CA GLU A 257 32.01 19.18 13.69
C GLU A 257 33.36 19.70 13.15
N ILE A 258 33.30 20.67 12.24
CA ILE A 258 34.49 21.32 11.69
C ILE A 258 35.13 22.10 12.85
N ALA A 259 36.20 21.55 13.42
CA ALA A 259 36.99 22.20 14.46
C ALA A 259 37.52 23.54 13.92
N MET A 260 36.93 24.64 14.39
CA MET A 260 37.40 25.99 14.09
C MET A 260 38.77 26.20 14.74
N VAL A 261 39.82 26.17 13.91
CA VAL A 261 41.16 26.64 14.28
C VAL A 261 41.07 28.13 14.58
N THR A 262 41.34 28.48 15.83
CA THR A 262 41.42 29.86 16.31
C THR A 262 42.62 30.55 15.69
N THR A 263 42.41 31.65 14.97
CA THR A 263 43.48 32.61 14.65
C THR A 263 43.10 33.97 15.20
N GLU A 264 43.83 34.41 16.23
CA GLU A 264 43.80 35.76 16.79
C GLU A 264 44.03 36.84 15.71
N PRO A 265 43.22 37.91 15.68
CA PRO A 265 43.57 39.14 14.98
C PRO A 265 44.36 40.09 15.91
N PRO A 266 45.39 40.82 15.40
CA PRO A 266 46.16 41.76 16.21
C PRO A 266 45.38 43.05 16.50
N ALA A 267 45.63 43.62 17.67
CA ALA A 267 44.96 44.80 18.23
C ALA A 267 45.51 46.14 17.71
N VAL A 268 44.63 47.12 17.41
CA VAL A 268 44.87 48.57 17.65
C VAL A 268 43.53 49.29 17.98
N THR A 269 43.63 50.21 18.92
CA THR A 269 42.73 51.00 19.80
C THR A 269 41.68 51.96 19.16
N PRO A 270 40.71 52.50 19.95
CA PRO A 270 39.31 52.76 19.55
C PRO A 270 38.88 54.22 19.22
N GLN A 271 37.61 54.29 18.77
CA GLN A 271 36.68 55.38 18.36
C GLN A 271 36.79 56.80 18.98
N PRO A 272 36.05 57.76 18.39
CA PRO A 272 34.87 58.24 19.14
C PRO A 272 33.59 58.45 18.30
N THR A 273 32.45 58.10 18.91
CA THR A 273 31.08 58.50 18.58
C THR A 273 30.86 60.00 18.88
N PRO A 274 29.79 60.63 18.37
CA PRO A 274 28.69 60.90 19.30
C PRO A 274 27.27 60.71 18.76
N THR A 275 26.44 60.39 19.75
CA THR A 275 25.00 60.08 19.87
C THR A 275 24.11 61.35 19.70
N PRO A 276 22.80 61.30 20.05
CA PRO A 276 21.58 61.00 19.26
C PRO A 276 20.64 62.22 19.07
N GLU A 277 19.53 62.11 18.32
CA GLU A 277 18.32 62.88 18.69
C GLU A 277 16.99 62.22 18.24
N LEU A 278 16.03 62.23 19.18
CA LEU A 278 14.63 61.78 19.10
C LEU A 278 13.72 62.84 18.45
N ALA A 279 12.66 62.41 17.76
CA ALA A 279 11.27 62.94 17.81
C ALA A 279 10.43 62.27 16.70
N ALA A 280 9.35 61.52 17.00
CA ALA A 280 7.95 61.98 17.17
C ALA A 280 7.40 62.73 15.94
N ALA A 281 6.17 62.57 15.42
CA ALA A 281 5.00 61.70 15.63
C ALA A 281 3.99 62.04 14.50
N LYS A 282 3.13 61.08 14.10
CA LYS A 282 1.79 61.19 13.43
C LYS A 282 1.71 62.02 12.12
N THR A 283 0.97 61.62 11.08
CA THR A 283 -0.51 61.59 10.98
C THR A 283 -0.89 61.07 9.57
N GLU A 284 -1.94 60.26 9.44
CA GLU A 284 -2.73 59.98 8.20
C GLU A 284 -3.50 61.24 7.72
N PRO A 285 -4.11 61.35 6.50
CA PRO A 285 -4.99 60.32 5.89
C PRO A 285 -5.14 60.28 4.33
N ALA A 286 -5.99 59.34 3.87
CA ALA A 286 -6.96 59.42 2.75
C ALA A 286 -6.42 59.50 1.29
N VAL A 287 -6.97 58.94 0.19
CA VAL A 287 -8.15 58.14 -0.25
C VAL A 287 -7.77 57.64 -1.68
N GLU A 288 -8.24 56.48 -2.14
CA GLU A 288 -8.94 56.24 -3.44
C GLU A 288 -8.86 54.78 -3.90
N GLU A 289 -10.05 54.17 -4.01
CA GLU A 289 -10.30 52.94 -4.76
C GLU A 289 -10.06 53.16 -6.26
N PRO A 290 -9.89 52.08 -7.05
CA PRO A 290 -11.05 51.71 -7.86
C PRO A 290 -11.38 50.22 -7.83
N THR A 291 -12.66 49.96 -7.57
CA THR A 291 -13.57 49.14 -8.38
C THR A 291 -13.04 47.87 -9.07
N GLY A 292 -13.69 46.76 -8.73
CA GLY A 292 -14.31 45.94 -9.79
C GLY A 292 -13.93 44.47 -9.85
N SER A 293 -14.65 43.66 -9.07
CA SER A 293 -15.34 42.46 -9.56
C SER A 293 -14.50 41.21 -9.95
N ASN A 294 -14.15 40.42 -8.92
CA ASN A 294 -14.57 39.03 -8.64
C ASN A 294 -14.33 37.89 -9.70
N PRO A 295 -14.46 36.59 -9.32
CA PRO A 295 -13.33 35.66 -9.30
C PRO A 295 -13.58 34.41 -10.16
N LEU A 296 -12.56 33.74 -10.68
CA LEU A 296 -12.69 32.33 -11.04
C LEU A 296 -11.38 31.59 -10.80
N ALA A 297 -11.39 30.80 -9.72
CA ALA A 297 -10.48 29.71 -9.49
C ALA A 297 -10.65 28.65 -10.58
N TRP A 298 -9.53 28.11 -11.03
CA TRP A 298 -9.39 26.79 -11.63
C TRP A 298 -8.35 26.05 -10.79
#